data_AF-A0A9W5LK65-F1
#
_entry.id   AF-A0A9W5LK65-F1
#
_cell.length_a   1.000
_cell.length_b   1.000
_cell.length_c   1.000
_cell.angle_alpha   90.00
_cell.angle_beta   90.00
_cell.angle_gamma   90.00
#
_symmetry.space_group_name_H-M   'P 1'
#
loop_
_entity.id
_entity.type
_entity.pdbx_description
1 polymer ?
#
loop_
_entity_poly.entity_id
_entity_poly.type
_entity_poly.pdbx_seq_one_letter_code
_entity_poly.pdbx_strand_id
1 'polypeptide(L)' 'MKILVIKTNAHLNKETKEAMRVEVERAIETGVMFLDGGLELETIEVDEFKIVNEPHAEEKPLSSESCFSCQ' A
#
# COMPACT_ATOMS: atom_id res chain seq x y z
N MET A 1 14.90 16.93 3.60
CA MET A 1 15.17 15.73 2.76
C MET A 1 14.10 15.63 1.67
N LYS A 2 14.35 15.01 0.51
CA LYS A 2 13.33 14.86 -0.55
C LYS A 2 12.92 13.40 -0.68
N ILE A 3 11.62 13.14 -0.78
CA ILE A 3 11.06 11.82 -1.08
C ILE A 3 10.25 11.87 -2.36
N LEU A 4 10.27 10.78 -3.12
CA LEU A 4 9.40 10.55 -4.26
C LEU A 4 8.17 9.79 -3.79
N VAL A 5 6.98 10.25 -4.19
CA VAL A 5 5.70 9.67 -3.82
C VAL A 5 4.90 9.40 -5.08
N ILE A 6 4.37 8.18 -5.19
CA ILE A 6 3.39 7.82 -6.22
C ILE A 6 2.01 8.13 -5.64
N LYS A 7 1.35 9.13 -6.21
CA LYS A 7 -0.01 9.54 -5.86
C LYS A 7 -1.03 8.89 -6.78
N THR A 8 -2.18 8.57 -6.22
CA THR A 8 -3.34 8.14 -6.98
C THR A 8 -4.62 8.49 -6.24
N ASN A 9 -5.68 8.80 -6.98
CA ASN A 9 -7.02 8.99 -6.43
C ASN A 9 -7.80 7.66 -6.33
N ALA A 10 -7.22 6.55 -6.79
CA ALA A 10 -7.81 5.22 -6.68
C ALA A 10 -7.55 4.63 -5.28
N HIS A 11 -8.58 3.99 -4.71
CA HIS A 11 -8.40 3.18 -3.52
C HIS A 11 -7.73 1.86 -3.88
N LEU A 12 -6.44 1.73 -3.53
CA LEU A 12 -5.67 0.51 -3.75
C LEU A 12 -5.92 -0.50 -2.63
N ASN A 13 -6.24 -1.73 -3.01
CA ASN A 13 -6.29 -2.85 -2.08
C ASN A 13 -4.87 -3.29 -1.65
N LYS A 14 -4.78 -4.21 -0.68
CA LYS A 14 -3.48 -4.66 -0.13
C LYS A 14 -2.59 -5.32 -1.18
N GLU A 15 -3.15 -6.17 -2.03
CA GLU A 15 -2.41 -6.90 -3.06
C GLU A 15 -1.84 -5.96 -4.12
N THR A 16 -2.63 -4.99 -4.58
CA THR A 16 -2.18 -3.97 -5.54
C THR A 16 -1.10 -3.08 -4.93
N LYS A 17 -1.20 -2.71 -3.65
CA LYS A 17 -0.13 -1.97 -2.96
C LYS A 17 1.17 -2.75 -2.94
N GLU A 18 1.11 -4.06 -2.66
CA GLU A 18 2.30 -4.91 -2.61
C GLU A 18 2.93 -5.11 -3.99
N ALA A 19 2.12 -5.39 -5.01
CA ALA A 19 2.59 -5.46 -6.40
C ALA A 19 3.30 -4.16 -6.82
N MET A 20 2.76 -3.00 -6.43
CA MET A 20 3.38 -1.71 -6.70
C MET A 20 4.73 -1.53 -5.98
N ARG A 21 4.88 -2.05 -4.76
CA ARG A 21 6.19 -2.03 -4.06
C ARG A 21 7.25 -2.81 -4.82
N VAL A 22 6.91 -4.00 -5.30
CA VAL A 22 7.84 -4.84 -6.08
C VAL A 22 8.27 -4.12 -7.36
N GLU A 23 7.35 -3.47 -8.08
CA GLU A 23 7.75 -2.76 -9.31
C GLU A 23 8.55 -1.48 -9.03
N VAL A 24 8.31 -0.81 -7.91
CA VAL A 24 9.18 0.29 -7.47
C VAL A 24 10.58 -0.22 -7.17
N GLU A 25 10.73 -1.36 -6.51
CA GLU A 25 12.05 -1.98 -6.25
C GLU A 25 12.80 -2.27 -7.56
N ARG A 26 12.12 -2.87 -8.55
CA ARG A 26 12.72 -3.10 -9.88
C ARG A 26 13.05 -1.81 -10.62
N ALA A 27 12.21 -0.79 -10.49
CA ALA A 27 12.46 0.52 -11.08
C ALA A 27 13.68 1.21 -10.46
N ILE A 28 13.95 0.99 -9.17
CA ILE A 28 15.16 1.50 -8.52
C ILE A 28 16.41 0.87 -9.12
N GLU A 29 16.39 -0.44 -9.40
CA GLU A 29 17.52 -1.15 -10.00
C GLU A 29 17.78 -0.72 -11.46
N THR A 30 16.71 -0.52 -12.22
CA THR A 30 16.80 -0.20 -13.68
C THR A 30 16.82 1.30 -13.97
N GLY A 31 16.43 2.13 -13.01
CA GLY A 31 16.27 3.58 -13.14
C GLY A 31 15.06 4.02 -13.96
N VAL A 32 14.17 3.09 -14.36
CA VAL A 32 13.02 3.38 -15.24
C VAL A 32 11.75 2.80 -14.63
N MET A 33 10.68 3.60 -14.58
CA MET A 33 9.35 3.18 -14.18
C MET A 33 8.30 3.70 -15.15
N PHE A 34 7.35 2.84 -15.51
CA PHE A 34 6.17 3.24 -16.27
C PHE A 34 4.99 3.38 -15.30
N LEU A 35 4.30 4.50 -15.39
CA LEU A 35 3.11 4.78 -14.59
C LEU A 35 1.88 4.77 -15.49
N ASP A 36 0.91 3.94 -15.13
CA ASP A 36 -0.37 3.91 -15.81
C ASP A 36 -1.18 5.20 -15.55
N GLY A 37 -2.12 5.49 -16.45
CA GLY A 37 -2.99 6.67 -16.33
C GLY A 37 -3.74 6.70 -15.00
N GLY A 38 -3.64 7.83 -14.29
CA GLY A 38 -4.23 8.00 -12.94
C GLY A 38 -3.22 7.78 -11.79
N LEU A 39 -1.97 7.48 -12.11
CA LEU A 39 -0.84 7.55 -11.19
C LEU A 39 0.01 8.79 -11.51
N GLU A 40 0.42 9.51 -10.46
CA GLU A 40 1.25 10.70 -10.57
C GLU A 40 2.49 10.56 -9.70
N LEU A 41 3.63 11.07 -10.16
CA LEU A 41 4.87 11.10 -9.39
C LEU A 41 5.11 12.51 -8.87
N GLU A 42 5.26 12.64 -7.56
CA GLU A 42 5.53 13.92 -6.90
C GLU A 42 6.78 13.83 -6.01
N THR A 43 7.52 14.93 -5.92
CA THR A 43 8.62 15.06 -4.96
C THR A 43 8.16 15.93 -3.80
N ILE A 44 8.25 15.41 -2.57
CA ILE A 44 7.86 16.12 -1.36
C ILE A 44 9.12 16.45 -0.55
N GLU A 45 9.23 17.68 -0.09
CA GLU A 45 10.25 18.12 0.86
C GLU A 45 9.79 17.78 2.28
N VAL A 46 10.64 17.07 3.02
CA VAL A 46 10.36 16.59 4.39
C VAL A 46 11.45 17.12 5.30
N ASP A 47 11.05 17.96 6.26
CA ASP A 47 11.98 18.55 7.24
C ASP A 47 12.19 17.65 8.47
N GLU A 48 11.19 16.88 8.92
CA GLU A 48 11.29 15.88 10.01
C GLU A 48 10.21 14.80 9.82
N PHE A 49 10.58 13.50 9.82
CA PHE A 49 9.63 12.40 9.55
C PHE A 49 8.72 12.09 10.75
N LYS A 50 7.39 12.14 10.54
CA LYS A 50 6.42 11.26 11.21
C LYS A 50 5.83 10.32 10.17
N ILE A 51 6.53 9.23 9.85
CA ILE A 51 5.94 8.14 9.06
C ILE A 51 4.86 7.51 9.93
N VAL A 52 3.60 7.84 9.67
CA VAL A 52 2.46 7.15 10.28
C VAL A 52 2.33 5.83 9.52
N ASN A 53 2.98 4.78 10.02
CA ASN A 53 2.61 3.42 9.64
C ASN A 53 1.19 3.22 10.18
N GLU A 54 0.18 3.36 9.30
CA GLU A 54 -1.17 2.93 9.65
C GLU A 54 -1.08 1.46 10.08
N PRO A 55 -1.51 1.10 11.30
CA PRO A 55 -1.51 -0.29 11.72
C PRO A 55 -2.39 -1.07 10.75
N HIS A 56 -1.90 -2.21 10.26
CA HIS A 56 -2.73 -3.18 9.58
C HIS A 56 -3.97 -3.43 10.45
N ALA A 57 -5.13 -2.96 10.01
CA ALA A 57 -6.38 -3.40 10.60
C ALA A 57 -6.45 -4.91 10.38
N GLU A 58 -6.16 -5.67 11.42
CA GLU A 58 -6.52 -7.07 11.50
C GLU A 58 -8.03 -7.14 11.27
N GLU A 59 -8.44 -7.68 10.13
CA GLU A 59 -9.82 -8.08 9.93
C GLU A 59 -10.15 -9.09 11.03
N LYS A 60 -10.99 -8.68 11.98
CA LYS A 60 -11.57 -9.58 12.99
C LYS A 60 -12.15 -10.79 12.26
N PRO A 61 -11.82 -12.03 12.63
CA PRO A 61 -12.51 -13.18 12.08
C PRO A 61 -13.99 -13.08 12.49
N LEU A 62 -14.87 -13.04 11.49
CA LEU A 62 -16.29 -13.29 11.65
C LEU A 62 -16.44 -14.66 12.32
N SER A 63 -16.88 -14.67 13.58
CA SER A 63 -17.26 -15.88 14.28
C SER A 63 -18.46 -16.50 13.55
N SER A 64 -18.20 -17.50 12.72
CA SER A 64 -19.25 -18.39 12.23
C SER A 64 -19.70 -19.27 13.40
N GLU A 65 -20.85 -18.94 14.00
CA GLU A 65 -21.57 -19.86 14.86
C GLU A 65 -21.94 -21.11 14.05
N SER A 66 -21.29 -22.23 14.36
CA SER A 66 -21.79 -23.56 14.03
C SER A 66 -21.38 -24.54 15.13
N CYS A 67 -22.16 -24.61 16.20
CA CYS A 67 -22.15 -25.76 17.10
C CYS A 67 -23.42 -26.57 16.86
N PHE A 68 -23.26 -27.64 16.08
CA PHE A 68 -24.18 -28.76 16.01
C PHE A 68 -24.14 -29.52 17.35
N SER A 69 -25.32 -29.92 17.81
CA SER A 69 -25.64 -31.00 18.77
C SER A 69 -25.04 -30.95 20.18
N CYS A 70 -25.93 -30.77 21.17
CA CYS A 70 -25.99 -31.58 22.39
C CYS A 70 -27.34 -31.37 23.12
N GLN A 71 -28.40 -32.00 22.62
CA GLN A 71 -29.47 -32.62 23.42
C GLN A 71 -30.26 -33.60 22.56
#